data_AF-A0A9Q3DVE1-F1
#
_entry.id   AF-A0A9Q3DVE1-F1
#
_cell.length_a   1.000
_cell.length_b   1.000
_cell.length_c   1.000
_cell.angle_alpha   90.00
_cell.angle_beta   90.00
_cell.angle_gamma   90.00
#
_symmetry.space_group_name_H-M   'P 1'
#
loop_
_entity.id
_entity.type
_entity.pdbx_description
1 polymer ?
#
loop_
_entity_poly.entity_id
_entity_poly.type
_entity_poly.pdbx_seq_one_letter_code
_entity_poly.pdbx_strand_id
1 'polypeptide(L)' 'MRQDHGKHSWPWWKEQIISKWANDSWRFRMENSFEEAIFNIERDRPMSWFLKQKDRLTALHPDMSETM' A
#
# COMPACT_ATOMS: atom_id res chain seq x y z
N MET A 1 -15.66 -10.25 -31.95
CA MET A 1 -15.92 -10.71 -30.57
C MET A 1 -15.52 -9.57 -29.63
N ARG A 2 -16.47 -8.99 -28.87
CA ARG A 2 -16.11 -8.02 -27.82
C ARG A 2 -15.44 -8.82 -26.71
N GLN A 3 -14.15 -8.59 -26.51
CA GLN A 3 -13.34 -9.21 -25.45
C GLN A 3 -14.03 -9.02 -24.10
N ASP A 4 -14.00 -10.07 -23.26
CA ASP A 4 -14.61 -10.20 -21.93
C ASP A 4 -14.03 -9.24 -20.87
N HIS A 5 -14.01 -7.95 -21.17
CA HIS A 5 -13.65 -6.90 -20.22
C HIS A 5 -14.79 -6.74 -19.20
N GLY A 6 -14.78 -7.56 -18.14
CA GLY A 6 -15.64 -7.35 -16.97
C GLY A 6 -16.27 -8.57 -16.27
N LYS A 7 -15.94 -9.82 -16.64
CA LYS A 7 -16.59 -11.01 -16.05
C LYS A 7 -15.90 -11.62 -14.83
N HIS A 8 -14.77 -11.07 -14.40
CA HIS A 8 -14.02 -11.62 -13.28
C HIS A 8 -14.50 -11.08 -11.93
N SER A 9 -14.44 -11.93 -10.90
CA SER A 9 -14.81 -11.58 -9.53
C SER A 9 -13.85 -10.55 -8.92
N TRP A 10 -14.29 -9.86 -7.88
CA TRP A 10 -13.43 -8.89 -7.17
C TRP A 10 -12.10 -9.50 -6.65
N PRO A 11 -12.06 -10.71 -6.08
CA PRO A 11 -10.81 -11.36 -5.70
C PRO A 11 -9.83 -11.52 -6.87
N TRP A 12 -10.33 -11.90 -8.05
CA TRP A 12 -9.49 -12.03 -9.23
C TRP A 12 -8.91 -10.68 -9.67
N TRP A 13 -9.73 -9.62 -9.68
CA TRP A 13 -9.24 -8.27 -9.98
C TRP A 13 -8.21 -7.79 -8.96
N LYS A 14 -8.42 -8.10 -7.68
CA LYS A 14 -7.46 -7.79 -6.62
C LYS A 14 -6.11 -8.46 -6.87
N GLU A 15 -6.10 -9.74 -7.23
CA GLU A 15 -4.87 -10.47 -7.59
C GLU A 15 -4.18 -9.86 -8.83
N GLN A 16 -4.93 -9.51 -9.88
CA GLN A 16 -4.35 -8.88 -11.06
C GLN A 16 -3.73 -7.51 -10.75
N ILE A 17 -4.37 -6.72 -9.88
CA ILE A 17 -3.85 -5.42 -9.45
C ILE A 17 -2.57 -5.62 -8.63
N ILE A 18 -2.57 -6.56 -7.68
CA ILE A 18 -1.38 -6.88 -6.87
C ILE A 18 -0.25 -7.37 -7.78
N SER A 19 -0.50 -8.34 -8.65
CA SER A 19 0.51 -8.87 -9.57
C SER A 19 1.11 -7.80 -10.48
N LYS A 20 0.29 -6.87 -10.99
CA LYS A 20 0.74 -5.82 -11.90
C LYS A 20 1.47 -4.68 -11.19
N TRP A 21 1.00 -4.28 -10.00
CA TRP A 21 1.41 -3.04 -9.37
C TRP A 21 2.16 -3.21 -8.05
N ALA A 22 1.99 -4.31 -7.33
CA ALA A 22 2.73 -4.63 -6.12
C ALA A 22 3.96 -5.53 -6.43
N ASN A 23 4.70 -5.16 -7.49
CA ASN A 23 5.97 -5.79 -7.83
C ASN A 23 7.11 -5.29 -6.92
N ASP A 24 8.28 -5.92 -7.00
CA ASP A 24 9.44 -5.58 -6.16
C ASP A 24 9.84 -4.10 -6.24
N SER A 25 9.66 -3.46 -7.40
CA SER A 25 9.93 -2.03 -7.55
C SER A 25 8.92 -1.14 -6.82
N TRP A 26 7.66 -1.56 -6.70
CA TRP A 26 6.69 -0.88 -5.83
C TRP A 26 7.03 -1.10 -4.36
N ARG A 27 7.36 -2.33 -3.98
CA ARG A 27 7.73 -2.68 -2.60
C ARG A 27 8.92 -1.85 -2.13
N PHE A 28 10.00 -1.82 -2.90
CA PHE A 28 11.19 -1.03 -2.63
C PHE A 28 10.88 0.48 -2.48
N ARG A 29 10.03 1.05 -3.35
CA ARG A 29 9.62 2.46 -3.23
C ARG A 29 8.83 2.74 -1.96
N MET A 30 7.97 1.80 -1.55
CA MET A 30 7.17 1.92 -0.34
C MET A 30 8.03 1.79 0.92
N GLU A 31 8.98 0.85 0.94
CA GLU A 31 9.97 0.66 2.01
C GLU A 31 10.82 1.93 2.17
N ASN A 32 11.44 2.44 1.11
CA ASN A 32 12.20 3.70 1.18
C ASN A 32 11.33 4.87 1.63
N SER A 33 10.10 4.98 1.09
CA SER A 33 9.18 6.07 1.48
C SER A 33 8.77 6.00 2.95
N PHE A 34 8.80 4.81 3.55
CA PHE A 34 8.53 4.59 4.97
C PHE A 34 9.77 4.93 5.81
N GLU A 35 10.94 4.41 5.44
CA GLU A 35 12.21 4.66 6.13
C GLU A 35 12.60 6.15 6.14
N GLU A 36 12.40 6.84 5.02
CA GLU A 36 12.71 8.26 4.88
C GLU A 36 11.62 9.18 5.46
N ALA A 37 10.47 8.63 5.88
CA ALA A 37 9.41 9.45 6.46
C ALA A 37 9.78 9.84 7.88
N ILE A 38 10.43 10.99 8.02
CA ILE A 38 10.68 11.64 9.31
C ILE A 38 9.55 12.65 9.57
N PHE A 39 8.91 12.56 10.74
CA PHE A 39 7.89 13.53 11.15
C PHE A 39 8.50 14.92 11.35
N ASN A 40 7.90 15.93 10.74
CA ASN A 40 8.26 17.33 10.92
C ASN A 40 7.10 18.11 11.55
N ILE A 41 7.33 18.70 12.73
CA ILE A 41 6.29 19.39 13.50
C ILE A 41 5.74 20.66 12.83
N GLU A 42 6.53 21.31 11.97
CA GLU A 42 6.13 22.54 11.28
C GLU A 42 5.34 22.25 9.99
N ARG A 43 5.62 21.09 9.36
CA ARG A 43 5.05 20.72 8.06
C ARG A 43 3.92 19.71 8.16
N ASP A 44 3.99 18.79 9.12
CA ASP A 44 3.16 17.59 9.12
C ASP A 44 2.09 17.65 10.22
N ARG A 45 0.86 17.24 9.88
CA ARG A 45 -0.20 17.03 10.87
C ARG A 45 0.01 15.66 11.53
N PRO A 46 0.13 15.57 12.88
CA PRO A 46 0.47 14.32 13.56
C PRO A 46 -0.39 13.13 13.15
N MET A 47 -1.72 13.29 13.18
CA MET A 47 -2.66 12.22 12.83
C MET A 47 -2.56 11.79 11.37
N SER A 48 -2.44 12.75 10.43
CA SER A 48 -2.33 12.43 9.01
C SER A 48 -1.01 11.72 8.70
N TRP A 49 0.08 12.16 9.33
CA TRP A 49 1.38 11.51 9.18
C TRP A 49 1.36 10.08 9.74
N PHE A 50 0.81 9.91 10.94
CA PHE A 50 0.70 8.60 11.59
C PHE A 50 -0.13 7.61 10.77
N LEU A 51 -1.33 8.03 10.34
CA LEU A 51 -2.21 7.17 9.52
C LEU A 51 -1.52 6.75 8.22
N LYS A 52 -0.77 7.65 7.58
CA LYS A 52 -0.01 7.33 6.37
C LYS A 52 1.08 6.29 6.62
N GLN A 53 1.76 6.33 7.77
CA GLN A 53 2.73 5.29 8.13
C GLN A 53 2.06 3.96 8.45
N LYS A 54 0.92 3.99 9.16
CA LYS A 54 0.11 2.79 9.43
C LYS A 54 -0.36 2.11 8.15
N ASP A 55 -0.83 2.88 7.17
CA ASP A 55 -1.29 2.34 5.89
C ASP A 55 -0.14 1.67 5.11
N ARG A 56 1.06 2.27 5.14
CA ARG A 56 2.26 1.69 4.52
C ARG A 56 2.65 0.36 5.18
N LEU A 57 2.67 0.33 6.51
CA LEU A 57 2.96 -0.90 7.28
C LEU A 57 1.92 -1.97 7.01
N THR A 58 0.63 -1.63 6.99
CA THR A 58 -0.44 -2.58 6.67
C THR A 58 -0.30 -3.14 5.26
N ALA A 59 0.20 -2.34 4.31
CA ALA A 59 0.41 -2.77 2.93
C ALA A 59 1.68 -3.63 2.74
N LEU A 60 2.75 -3.38 3.49
CA LEU A 60 4.03 -4.11 3.40
C LEU A 60 4.07 -5.35 4.32
N HIS A 61 3.45 -5.24 5.48
CA HIS A 61 3.46 -6.20 6.58
C HIS A 61 2.07 -6.26 7.24
N PRO A 62 1.05 -6.79 6.53
CA PRO A 62 -0.32 -6.87 7.05
C PRO A 62 -0.39 -7.55 8.44
N ASP A 63 0.46 -8.55 8.66
CA ASP A 63 0.56 -9.35 9.87
C ASP A 63 1.03 -8.56 11.11
N MET A 64 1.73 -7.43 10.91
CA MET A 64 2.18 -6.55 12.00
C MET A 64 1.12 -5.53 12.42
N SER A 65 0.06 -5.35 11.62
CA SER A 65 -0.97 -4.33 11.88
C SER A 65 -2.07 -4.79 12.85
N GLU A 66 -2.18 -6.10 13.10
CA GLU A 66 -3.25 -6.70 13.92
C GLU A 66 -2.90 -6.82 15.41
N THR A 67 -1.66 -6.53 15.81
CA THR A 67 -1.16 -6.78 17.18
C THR A 67 -1.04 -5.53 18.08
N MET A 68 -1.62 -4.39 17.70
CA MET A 68 -1.65 -3.18 18.54
C MET A 68 -3.04 -2.83 19.06
#